data_AF-A0A6G3XGC8-F1
#
_entry.id   AF-A0A6G3XGC8-F1
#
_cell.length_a   1.000
_cell.length_b   1.000
_cell.length_c   1.000
_cell.angle_alpha   90.00
_cell.angle_beta   90.00
_cell.angle_gamma   90.00
#
_symmetry.space_group_name_H-M   'P 1'
#
loop_
_entity.id
_entity.type
_entity.pdbx_description
1 polymer ?
#
loop_
_entity_poly.entity_id
_entity_poly.type
_entity_poly.pdbx_seq_one_letter_code
_entity_poly.pdbx_strand_id
1 'polypeptide(L)' 'DNDTRYEQFLCPLPQPSLTIAEYRGNCPHTA' A
#
# COMPACT_ATOMS: atom_id res chain seq x y z
N ASP A 1 4.57 15.38 -4.84
CA ASP A 1 5.99 15.66 -4.49
C ASP A 1 6.80 14.38 -4.24
N ASN A 2 6.36 13.21 -4.73
CA ASN A 2 7.08 11.94 -4.56
C ASN A 2 7.48 11.66 -3.10
N ASP A 3 6.59 11.97 -2.17
CA ASP A 3 6.81 11.73 -0.74
C ASP A 3 6.76 10.24 -0.42
N THR A 4 7.92 9.60 -0.40
CA THR A 4 8.07 8.17 -0.14
C THR A 4 7.90 7.80 1.34
N ARG A 5 7.78 8.78 2.25
CA ARG A 5 7.63 8.51 3.70
C ARG A 5 6.35 7.74 4.02
N TYR A 6 5.33 7.87 3.17
CA TYR A 6 4.05 7.17 3.32
C TYR A 6 4.02 5.82 2.60
N GLU A 7 4.98 5.52 1.75
CA GLU A 7 5.00 4.28 0.95
C GLU A 7 5.03 3.04 1.84
N GLN A 8 5.66 3.12 3.01
CA GLN A 8 5.69 2.04 4.01
C GLN A 8 4.31 1.60 4.52
N PHE A 9 3.29 2.46 4.43
CA PHE A 9 1.92 2.13 4.86
C PHE A 9 1.07 1.58 3.71
N LEU A 10 1.51 1.80 2.46
CA LEU A 10 0.79 1.42 1.25
C LEU A 10 1.39 0.17 0.59
N CYS A 11 2.70 -0.04 0.75
CA CYS A 11 3.47 -1.13 0.18
C CYS A 11 4.43 -1.75 1.22
N PRO A 12 4.46 -3.10 1.38
CA PRO A 12 3.65 -4.08 0.65
C PRO A 12 2.15 -3.92 0.93
N LEU A 13 1.32 -4.31 -0.03
CA LEU A 13 -0.13 -4.13 0.07
C LEU A 13 -0.66 -4.74 1.38
N PRO A 14 -1.56 -4.05 2.10
CA PRO A 14 -2.22 -4.59 3.27
C PRO A 14 -2.85 -5.96 3.01
N GLN A 15 -2.65 -6.88 3.96
CA GLN A 15 -3.29 -8.19 3.91
C GLN A 15 -4.75 -8.10 4.35
N PRO A 16 -5.63 -9.00 3.87
CA PRO A 16 -6.98 -9.13 4.38
C PRO A 16 -6.99 -9.32 5.91
N SER A 17 -7.91 -8.63 6.57
CA SER A 17 -8.05 -8.62 8.03
C SER A 17 -9.51 -8.34 8.42
N LEU A 18 -9.80 -8.28 9.72
CA LEU A 18 -11.15 -7.94 10.22
C LEU A 18 -11.68 -6.62 9.64
N THR A 19 -10.80 -5.66 9.39
CA THR A 19 -11.17 -4.32 8.93
C THR A 19 -10.97 -4.11 7.43
N ILE A 20 -10.31 -5.05 6.74
CA ILE A 20 -9.95 -4.93 5.32
C ILE A 20 -10.30 -6.24 4.62
N ALA A 21 -11.37 -6.24 3.83
CA ALA A 21 -11.77 -7.44 3.08
C ALA A 21 -10.81 -7.76 1.92
N GLU A 22 -10.44 -6.74 1.14
CA GLU A 22 -9.50 -6.86 0.04
C GLU A 22 -8.79 -5.53 -0.17
N TYR A 23 -7.48 -5.57 -0.47
CA TYR A 23 -6.70 -4.42 -0.89
C TYR A 23 -5.93 -4.78 -2.16
N ARG A 24 -6.19 -4.05 -3.25
CA ARG A 24 -5.54 -4.24 -4.55
C ARG A 24 -4.77 -2.99 -4.93
N GLY A 25 -3.54 -3.16 -5.41
CA GLY A 25 -2.70 -2.07 -5.88
C GLY A 25 -1.52 -2.59 -6.70
N ASN A 26 -0.76 -1.67 -7.28
CA ASN A 26 0.44 -2.00 -8.05
C ASN A 26 1.67 -1.51 -7.28
N CYS A 27 2.16 -2.34 -6.37
CA CYS A 27 3.39 -2.08 -5.63
C CYS A 27 4.59 -2.78 -6.30
N PRO A 28 5.80 -2.17 -6.26
CA PRO A 28 6.11 -0.85 -5.70
C PRO A 28 5.63 0.28 -6.62
N HIS A 29 5.18 1.40 -6.05
CA HIS A 29 4.82 2.56 -6.86
C HIS A 29 6.10 3.26 -7.36
N THR A 30 6.46 3.02 -8.63
CA THR A 30 7.48 3.82 -9.32
C THR A 30 6.84 5.15 -9.72
N ALA A 31 7.19 6.22 -9.02
CA ALA A 31 6.76 7.59 -9.35
C ALA A 31 7.23 8.02 -10.76
#